data_AF-A0A0S7EGD2-F1
#
_entry.id   AF-A0A0S7EGD2-F1
#
_cell.length_a   1.000
_cell.length_b   1.000
_cell.length_c   1.000
_cell.angle_alpha   90.00
_cell.angle_beta   90.00
_cell.angle_gamma   90.00
#
_symmetry.space_group_name_H-M   'P 1'
#
loop_
_entity.id
_entity.type
_entity.pdbx_description
1 polymer ?
#
loop_
_entity_poly.entity_id
_entity_poly.type
_entity_poly.pdbx_seq_one_letter_code
_entity_poly.pdbx_strand_id
1 'polypeptide(L)'
;KKLIKCLPATGKLVAIAIIDEKDPTEQSGRLKTLMQRVAKEYREQFNRDFQFGHMDGNDYINGLIMGEVTVPSVIILNTSNEQYFMPSELIESTDQLVQFISSVLNGSAQVNTLYSSRLPPLLSV
;
A
#
# COMPACT_ATOMS: atom_id res chain seq x y z
N LYS A 1 -15.86 11.94 -27.92
CA LYS A 1 -16.05 10.47 -27.80
C LYS A 1 -14.69 9.80 -27.96
N LYS A 2 -14.38 8.83 -27.09
CA LYS A 2 -13.32 7.80 -27.24
C LYS A 2 -11.92 8.19 -26.76
N LEU A 3 -11.63 7.80 -25.50
CA LEU A 3 -10.31 7.34 -25.05
C LEU A 3 -10.40 6.68 -23.66
N ILE A 4 -11.33 5.72 -23.51
CA ILE A 4 -11.20 4.67 -22.50
C ILE A 4 -11.58 3.38 -23.21
N LYS A 5 -10.65 2.87 -24.02
CA LYS A 5 -10.84 1.64 -24.79
C LYS A 5 -9.99 0.56 -24.12
N CYS A 6 -10.66 -0.26 -23.31
CA CYS A 6 -10.27 -1.60 -22.89
C CYS A 6 -8.90 -1.75 -22.20
N LEU A 7 -8.89 -1.61 -20.88
CA LEU A 7 -8.07 -2.49 -20.04
C LEU A 7 -8.99 -3.66 -19.62
N PRO A 8 -8.52 -4.91 -19.68
CA PRO A 8 -9.32 -6.05 -19.26
C PRO A 8 -9.68 -5.86 -17.79
N ALA A 9 -10.91 -6.19 -17.41
CA ALA A 9 -11.31 -6.23 -16.01
C ALA A 9 -10.25 -6.96 -15.18
N THR A 10 -9.57 -6.29 -14.25
CA THR A 10 -8.84 -6.99 -13.18
C THR A 10 -8.52 -6.00 -12.08
N GLY A 11 -9.10 -6.24 -10.91
CA GLY A 11 -8.89 -5.46 -9.69
C GLY A 11 -7.51 -5.64 -9.10
N LYS A 12 -6.48 -5.20 -9.82
CA LYS A 12 -5.10 -5.39 -9.41
C LYS A 12 -4.78 -4.54 -8.17
N LEU A 13 -4.18 -5.21 -7.20
CA LEU A 13 -3.68 -4.62 -5.97
C LEU A 13 -2.26 -4.10 -6.21
N VAL A 14 -1.91 -2.99 -5.56
CA VAL A 14 -0.59 -2.37 -5.72
C VAL A 14 0.06 -2.29 -4.35
N ALA A 15 1.08 -3.11 -4.11
CA ALA A 15 1.89 -3.05 -2.90
C ALA A 15 2.93 -1.93 -3.04
N ILE A 16 2.86 -0.93 -2.16
CA ILE A 16 3.77 0.22 -2.15
C ILE A 16 4.54 0.23 -0.84
N ALA A 17 5.87 0.26 -0.93
CA ALA A 17 6.74 0.57 0.18
C ALA A 17 6.88 2.10 0.30
N ILE A 18 6.52 2.64 1.45
CA ILE A 18 6.68 4.05 1.80
C ILE A 18 7.97 4.16 2.62
N ILE A 19 8.97 4.80 2.04
CA ILE A 19 10.26 5.04 2.67
C ILE A 19 10.65 6.50 2.47
N ASP A 20 11.41 7.05 3.41
CA ASP A 20 12.03 8.36 3.23
C ASP A 20 13.36 8.16 2.48
N GLU A 21 13.48 8.69 1.26
CA GLU A 21 14.75 8.65 0.54
C GLU A 21 15.74 9.71 1.04
N LYS A 22 15.25 10.76 1.73
CA LYS A 22 16.09 11.84 2.29
C LYS A 22 16.68 11.47 3.64
N ASP A 23 15.99 10.65 4.43
CA ASP A 23 16.48 10.11 5.71
C ASP A 23 16.36 8.57 5.74
N PRO A 24 17.30 7.85 5.10
CA PRO A 24 17.25 6.39 5.06
C PRO A 24 17.60 5.81 6.43
N THR A 25 16.58 5.61 7.27
CA THR A 25 16.70 4.87 8.53
C THR A 25 17.04 3.39 8.29
N GLU A 26 17.63 2.72 9.30
CA GLU A 26 17.94 1.28 9.20
C GLU A 26 16.68 0.44 8.88
N GLN A 27 15.54 0.88 9.41
CA GLN A 27 14.23 0.28 9.15
C GLN A 27 13.78 0.45 7.69
N SER A 28 14.02 1.60 7.05
CA SER A 28 13.65 1.82 5.66
C SER A 28 14.48 0.95 4.71
N GLY A 29 15.77 0.78 5.00
CA GLY A 29 16.67 -0.13 4.28
C GLY A 29 16.24 -1.60 4.40
N ARG A 30 15.88 -2.04 5.62
CA ARG A 30 15.32 -3.38 5.87
C ARG A 30 14.03 -3.60 5.09
N LEU A 31 13.10 -2.65 5.18
CA LEU A 31 11.81 -2.77 4.51
C LEU A 31 11.94 -2.79 2.98
N LYS A 32 12.80 -1.94 2.42
CA LYS A 32 13.11 -1.92 0.99
C LYS A 32 13.66 -3.27 0.52
N THR A 33 14.58 -3.84 1.29
CA THR A 33 15.17 -5.16 1.00
C THR A 33 14.13 -6.27 1.06
N LEU A 34 13.27 -6.27 2.09
CA LEU A 34 12.17 -7.23 2.23
C LEU A 34 11.18 -7.15 1.06
N MET A 35 10.76 -5.94 0.71
CA MET A 35 9.85 -5.71 -0.42
C MET A 35 10.45 -6.14 -1.75
N GLN A 36 11.71 -5.80 -2.02
CA GLN A 36 12.40 -6.25 -3.22
C GLN A 36 12.53 -7.77 -3.27
N ARG A 37 12.80 -8.40 -2.11
CA ARG A 37 12.92 -9.85 -2.00
C ARG A 37 11.58 -10.53 -2.29
N VAL A 38 10.49 -10.09 -1.67
CA VAL A 38 9.14 -10.62 -1.95
C VAL A 38 8.74 -10.38 -3.40
N ALA A 39 8.97 -9.16 -3.92
CA ALA A 39 8.65 -8.83 -5.31
C ALA A 39 9.44 -9.68 -6.33
N LYS A 40 10.62 -10.21 -5.95
CA LYS A 40 11.45 -11.08 -6.78
C LYS A 40 11.10 -12.55 -6.61
N GLU A 41 11.06 -13.04 -5.37
CA GLU A 41 10.82 -14.45 -5.04
C GLU A 41 9.37 -14.86 -5.32
N TYR A 42 8.40 -13.99 -5.04
CA TYR A 42 6.98 -14.25 -5.23
C TYR A 42 6.42 -13.58 -6.48
N ARG A 43 7.30 -13.14 -7.40
CA ARG A 43 6.91 -12.49 -8.65
C ARG A 43 5.93 -13.34 -9.44
N GLU A 44 6.19 -14.63 -9.59
CA GLU A 44 5.34 -15.51 -10.40
C GLU A 44 3.96 -15.75 -9.74
N GLN A 45 3.92 -15.79 -8.42
CA GLN A 45 2.71 -16.00 -7.64
C GLN A 45 1.82 -14.74 -7.60
N PHE A 46 2.42 -13.57 -7.49
CA PHE A 46 1.70 -12.31 -7.30
C PHE A 46 1.57 -11.46 -8.57
N ASN A 47 2.38 -11.65 -9.63
CA ASN A 47 2.29 -10.93 -10.92
C ASN A 47 0.86 -10.80 -11.46
N ARG A 48 0.08 -11.86 -11.30
CA ARG A 48 -1.26 -11.96 -11.87
C ARG A 48 -2.22 -10.94 -11.23
N ASP A 49 -2.10 -10.73 -9.93
CA ASP A 49 -3.04 -9.99 -9.09
C ASP A 49 -2.44 -8.71 -8.47
N PHE A 50 -1.11 -8.62 -8.40
CA PHE A 50 -0.36 -7.58 -7.69
C PHE A 50 0.69 -6.89 -8.57
N GLN A 51 0.86 -5.60 -8.30
CA GLN A 51 1.98 -4.81 -8.77
C GLN A 51 2.78 -4.27 -7.57
N PHE A 52 4.11 -4.29 -7.67
CA PHE A 52 4.97 -3.78 -6.62
C PHE A 52 5.53 -2.41 -7.03
N GLY A 53 5.46 -1.45 -6.10
CA GLY A 53 5.97 -0.10 -6.26
C GLY A 53 6.69 0.39 -5.01
N HIS A 54 7.38 1.53 -5.14
CA HIS A 54 7.92 2.30 -4.04
C HIS A 54 7.47 3.75 -4.23
N MET A 55 7.22 4.44 -3.12
CA MET A 55 6.94 5.88 -3.13
C MET A 55 7.77 6.54 -2.02
N ASP A 56 8.21 7.77 -2.28
CA ASP A 56 8.82 8.60 -1.27
C ASP A 56 7.76 8.99 -0.23
N GLY A 57 8.12 8.92 1.05
CA GLY A 57 7.26 9.31 2.17
C GLY A 57 6.70 10.74 2.02
N ASN A 58 7.48 11.67 1.48
CA ASN A 58 7.07 13.05 1.25
C ASN A 58 6.01 13.16 0.15
N ASP A 59 6.11 12.34 -0.90
CA ASP A 59 5.13 12.31 -2.00
C ASP A 59 3.81 11.66 -1.54
N TYR A 60 3.91 10.65 -0.66
CA TYR A 60 2.74 9.98 -0.08
C TYR A 60 1.97 10.86 0.91
N ILE A 61 2.68 11.58 1.79
CA ILE A 61 2.10 12.50 2.79
C ILE A 61 1.29 13.62 2.10
N ASN A 62 1.74 14.09 0.95
CA ASN A 62 1.07 15.16 0.21
C ASN A 62 -0.06 14.66 -0.70
N GLY A 63 -0.04 13.38 -1.10
CA GLY A 63 -0.88 12.86 -2.18
C GLY A 63 -2.13 12.08 -1.76
N LEU A 64 -2.15 11.40 -0.61
CA LEU A 64 -3.22 10.41 -0.36
C LEU A 64 -3.69 10.27 1.10
N ILE A 65 -2.84 10.48 2.12
CA ILE A 65 -3.23 10.35 3.54
C ILE A 65 -2.45 11.36 4.39
N MET A 66 -3.11 12.45 4.80
CA MET A 66 -2.54 13.39 5.78
C MET A 66 -2.76 12.86 7.21
N GLY A 67 -1.68 12.48 7.89
CA GLY A 67 -1.58 12.63 9.36
C GLY A 67 -1.25 11.40 10.21
N GLU A 68 -1.46 10.16 9.75
CA GLU A 68 -1.41 8.98 10.66
C GLU A 68 -0.49 7.83 10.21
N VAL A 69 0.19 7.94 9.06
CA VAL A 69 1.10 6.88 8.59
C VAL A 69 2.53 7.19 8.98
N THR A 70 3.10 6.38 9.87
CA THR A 70 4.51 6.44 10.26
C THR A 70 5.40 5.90 9.14
N VAL A 71 6.40 6.66 8.70
CA VAL A 71 7.42 6.19 7.75
C VAL A 71 8.58 5.56 8.55
N PRO A 72 9.13 4.39 8.16
CA PRO A 72 8.80 3.57 6.98
C PRO A 72 7.58 2.66 7.20
N SER A 73 6.77 2.45 6.15
CA SER A 73 5.59 1.57 6.21
C SER A 73 5.25 0.95 4.86
N VAL A 74 4.39 -0.06 4.88
CA VAL A 74 3.88 -0.76 3.69
C VAL A 74 2.40 -0.53 3.59
N ILE A 75 1.94 -0.26 2.37
CA ILE A 75 0.52 -0.22 2.06
C ILE A 75 0.23 -1.07 0.84
N ILE A 76 -0.99 -1.59 0.76
CA ILE A 76 -1.52 -2.21 -0.46
C ILE A 76 -2.72 -1.40 -0.91
N LEU A 77 -2.72 -0.96 -2.15
CA LEU A 77 -3.79 -0.15 -2.74
C LEU A 77 -4.60 -0.98 -3.72
N ASN A 78 -5.91 -1.00 -3.54
CA ASN A 78 -6.83 -1.52 -4.53
C ASN A 78 -7.23 -0.40 -5.49
N THR A 79 -6.61 -0.41 -6.67
CA THR A 79 -6.85 0.59 -7.71
C THR A 79 -8.28 0.57 -8.28
N SER A 80 -9.05 -0.50 -8.03
CA SER A 80 -10.43 -0.59 -8.51
C SER A 80 -11.46 0.03 -7.59
N ASN A 81 -11.20 0.06 -6.29
CA ASN A 81 -12.17 0.52 -5.28
C ASN A 81 -11.61 1.65 -4.40
N GLU A 82 -10.44 2.20 -4.72
CA GLU A 82 -9.78 3.30 -3.95
C GLU A 82 -9.59 2.97 -2.46
N GLN A 83 -9.49 1.68 -2.14
CA GLN A 83 -9.24 1.17 -0.80
C GLN A 83 -7.74 0.95 -0.59
N TYR A 84 -7.30 1.13 0.64
CA TYR A 84 -5.94 0.79 1.04
C TYR A 84 -5.96 -0.14 2.23
N PHE A 85 -4.92 -0.96 2.32
CA PHE A 85 -4.69 -1.88 3.40
C PHE A 85 -3.36 -1.52 4.04
N MET A 86 -3.34 -1.53 5.36
CA MET A 86 -2.12 -1.37 6.15
C MET A 86 -1.94 -2.59 7.03
N PRO A 87 -0.70 -3.03 7.26
CA PRO A 87 -0.45 -4.08 8.22
C PRO A 87 -0.75 -3.53 9.63
N SER A 88 -1.35 -4.37 10.47
CA SER A 88 -1.66 -4.01 11.86
C SER A 88 -0.40 -3.86 12.72
N GLU A 89 0.69 -4.52 12.31
CA GLU A 89 1.98 -4.53 12.98
C GLU A 89 3.09 -4.19 11.98
N LEU A 90 4.26 -3.79 12.51
CA LEU A 90 5.43 -3.55 11.68
C LEU A 90 5.87 -4.86 11.00
N ILE A 91 6.12 -4.79 9.69
CA ILE A 91 6.63 -5.94 8.94
C ILE A 91 8.14 -6.02 9.13
N GLU A 92 8.57 -7.01 9.92
CA GLU A 92 9.98 -7.28 10.22
C GLU A 92 10.54 -8.45 9.39
N SER A 93 9.69 -9.28 8.79
CA SER A 93 10.08 -10.50 8.08
C SER A 93 9.34 -10.70 6.77
N THR A 94 9.95 -11.47 5.86
CA THR A 94 9.36 -11.86 4.57
C THR A 94 8.02 -12.57 4.78
N ASP A 95 7.94 -13.49 5.74
CA ASP A 95 6.73 -14.26 6.03
C ASP A 95 5.55 -13.35 6.46
N GLN A 96 5.82 -12.32 7.25
CA GLN A 96 4.80 -11.34 7.65
C GLN A 96 4.30 -10.54 6.44
N LEU A 97 5.19 -10.15 5.52
CA LEU A 97 4.81 -9.45 4.30
C LEU A 97 3.94 -10.33 3.39
N VAL A 98 4.31 -11.60 3.24
CA VAL A 98 3.54 -12.58 2.45
C VAL A 98 2.21 -12.88 3.10
N GLN A 99 2.15 -13.02 4.43
CA GLN A 99 0.90 -13.17 5.18
C GLN A 99 -0.01 -11.96 5.01
N PHE A 100 0.55 -10.75 5.05
CA PHE A 100 -0.20 -9.53 4.83
C PHE A 100 -0.81 -9.48 3.42
N ILE A 101 -0.02 -9.72 2.38
CA ILE A 101 -0.48 -9.81 0.98
C ILE A 101 -1.58 -10.88 0.85
N SER A 102 -1.37 -12.06 1.45
CA SER A 102 -2.34 -13.15 1.41
C SER A 102 -3.64 -12.80 2.13
N SER A 103 -3.56 -12.05 3.22
CA SER A 103 -4.73 -11.58 3.98
C SER A 103 -5.55 -10.57 3.16
N VAL A 104 -4.89 -9.72 2.38
CA VAL A 104 -5.57 -8.82 1.43
C VAL A 104 -6.26 -9.62 0.32
N LEU A 105 -5.58 -10.62 -0.25
CA LEU A 105 -6.18 -11.51 -1.27
C LEU A 105 -7.39 -12.29 -0.74
N ASN A 106 -7.30 -12.75 0.50
CA ASN A 106 -8.39 -13.47 1.16
C ASN A 106 -9.52 -12.55 1.64
N GLY A 107 -9.35 -11.23 1.57
CA GLY A 107 -10.31 -10.25 2.08
C GLY A 107 -10.42 -10.21 3.61
N SER A 108 -9.44 -10.77 4.34
CA SER A 108 -9.37 -10.76 5.80
C SER A 108 -8.56 -9.58 6.36
N ALA A 109 -7.80 -8.87 5.51
CA ALA A 109 -7.06 -7.71 5.92
C ALA A 109 -7.98 -6.51 6.25
N GLN A 110 -7.52 -5.67 7.18
CA GLN A 110 -8.25 -4.46 7.54
C GLN A 110 -8.25 -3.48 6.37
N VAL A 111 -9.46 -3.19 5.85
CA VAL A 111 -9.70 -2.22 4.79
C VAL A 111 -9.79 -0.84 5.42
N ASN A 112 -8.99 0.09 4.91
CA ASN A 112 -9.17 1.50 5.16
C ASN A 112 -9.58 2.19 3.85
N THR A 113 -10.44 3.20 3.94
CA THR A 113 -10.95 3.92 2.76
C THR A 113 -10.23 5.25 2.66
N LEU A 114 -9.68 5.58 1.48
CA LEU A 114 -9.20 6.94 1.21
C LEU A 114 -10.43 7.84 1.28
N TYR A 115 -10.46 8.75 2.26
CA TYR A 115 -11.63 9.54 2.66
C TYR A 115 -12.75 8.78 3.40
N SER A 116 -12.56 8.55 4.71
CA SER A 116 -13.60 8.80 5.72
C SER A 116 -13.07 8.62 7.14
N SER A 117 -12.50 9.68 7.73
CA SER A 117 -12.41 9.83 9.19
C SER A 117 -11.89 11.22 9.60
N ARG A 118 -12.77 12.22 9.42
CA ARG A 118 -12.84 13.56 10.04
C ARG A 118 -13.02 14.65 9.00
N LEU A 119 -14.21 14.70 8.40
CA LEU A 119 -14.83 16.02 8.37
C LEU A 119 -15.07 16.38 9.85
N PRO A 120 -14.50 17.48 10.40
CA PRO A 120 -15.02 17.99 11.66
C PRO A 120 -16.53 18.18 11.46
N PRO A 121 -17.38 17.86 12.45
CA PRO A 121 -18.78 18.25 12.35
C PRO A 121 -18.77 19.75 12.04
N LEU A 122 -19.25 20.12 10.86
CA LEU A 122 -19.58 21.50 10.57
C LEU A 122 -20.49 21.89 11.71
N LEU A 123 -20.03 22.78 12.58
CA LEU A 123 -20.89 23.41 13.59
C LEU A 123 -22.05 24.03 12.80
N SER A 124 -23.15 23.30 12.70
CA SER A 124 -24.46 23.92 12.85
C SER A 124 -24.56 24.20 14.34
N VAL A 125 -24.22 25.41 14.77
CA VAL A 125 -25.15 26.52 15.06
C VAL A 125 -24.33 27.79 15.23
#